data_AF-A0A8T6IVE3-F1
#
_entry.id   AF-A0A8T6IVE3-F1
#
_cell.length_a   1.000
_cell.length_b   1.000
_cell.length_c   1.000
_cell.angle_alpha   90.00
_cell.angle_beta   90.00
_cell.angle_gamma   90.00
#
_symmetry.space_group_name_H-M   'P 1'
#
loop_
_entity.id
_entity.type
_entity.pdbx_description
1 polymer ?
#
loop_
_entity_poly.entity_id
_entity_poly.type
_entity_poly.pdbx_seq_one_letter_code
_entity_poly.pdbx_strand_id
1 'polypeptide(L)'
;DAGWYASGKERVEPVSTKERNGEPEPEGQGSEPTNTSQRNWVSLPDHSRHVEAEALVILEALSEQFEPGVLKAVGLAALYHDVGKAHPAFQEMLRKGGESPPEGVLLAKSQGNGRMDRRHFRHELGSAMALLGHAHVSTDDMGDLAAYLVAAHHGKVRLGIRSLPGARKSNKDSNPDVDRLLGYRVSDPETLPPVDLGKGLLVPETTLDMSIARMGMDERRSWLERSLTLLEQYGPFRLAYLEAIVRAADMRASAKEQEESTV
;
A
#
# COMPACT_ATOMS: atom_id res chain seq x y z
N ASP A 1 2.99 -27.43 -11.40
CA ASP A 1 4.46 -27.57 -11.27
C ASP A 1 5.16 -27.43 -12.62
N ALA A 2 5.40 -26.19 -13.05
CA ALA A 2 6.28 -25.90 -14.17
C ALA A 2 6.84 -24.48 -13.99
N GLY A 3 8.09 -24.40 -13.54
CA GLY A 3 8.88 -23.16 -13.64
C GLY A 3 9.12 -22.88 -15.12
N TRP A 4 8.87 -21.64 -15.53
CA TRP A 4 8.72 -21.24 -16.92
C TRP A 4 10.05 -21.19 -17.69
N TYR A 5 10.45 -22.33 -18.25
CA TYR A 5 11.30 -22.42 -19.44
C TYR A 5 10.66 -23.44 -20.38
N ALA A 6 9.86 -22.98 -21.35
CA ALA A 6 8.95 -23.84 -22.14
C ALA A 6 9.67 -24.94 -22.97
N SER A 7 10.96 -24.77 -23.24
CA SER A 7 11.82 -25.76 -23.93
C SER A 7 12.73 -26.55 -22.98
N GLY A 8 12.72 -26.24 -21.69
CA GLY A 8 13.52 -26.89 -20.65
C GLY A 8 12.95 -28.22 -20.24
N LYS A 9 13.69 -29.30 -20.49
CA LYS A 9 13.41 -30.61 -19.88
C LYS A 9 14.23 -30.86 -18.61
N GLU A 10 15.15 -29.96 -18.28
CA GLU A 10 15.94 -30.06 -17.06
C GLU A 10 15.09 -29.72 -15.85
N ARG A 11 15.11 -30.61 -14.87
CA ARG A 11 14.47 -30.41 -13.58
C ARG A 11 15.24 -29.31 -12.84
N VAL A 12 14.54 -28.24 -12.47
CA VAL A 12 15.11 -27.20 -11.62
C VAL A 12 15.23 -27.77 -10.21
N GLU A 13 16.46 -27.93 -9.72
CA GLU A 13 16.71 -28.32 -8.33
C GLU A 13 16.22 -27.18 -7.41
N PRO A 14 15.24 -27.43 -6.53
CA PRO A 14 14.75 -26.41 -5.61
C PRO A 14 15.90 -25.88 -4.75
N VAL A 15 16.07 -24.57 -4.71
CA VAL A 15 17.00 -23.97 -3.74
C VAL A 15 16.42 -24.22 -2.36
N SER A 16 17.17 -24.88 -1.49
CA SER A 16 16.78 -25.09 -0.09
C SER A 16 16.69 -23.72 0.59
N THR A 17 15.47 -23.19 0.69
CA THR A 17 15.18 -22.07 1.57
C THR A 17 15.26 -22.59 3.00
N LYS A 18 16.10 -21.99 3.84
CA LYS A 18 16.09 -22.28 5.29
C LYS A 18 14.65 -22.16 5.78
N GLU A 19 14.11 -23.24 6.35
CA GLU A 19 12.78 -23.25 6.95
C GLU A 19 12.71 -22.13 7.99
N ARG A 20 11.96 -21.08 7.66
CA ARG A 20 11.59 -20.06 8.63
C ARG A 20 10.47 -20.67 9.45
N ASN A 21 10.82 -21.18 10.63
CA ASN A 21 9.88 -21.79 11.56
C ASN A 21 8.59 -20.96 11.71
N GLY A 22 7.48 -21.47 11.16
CA GLY A 22 6.13 -21.18 11.66
C GLY A 22 5.45 -19.86 11.25
N GLU A 23 5.89 -19.15 10.22
CA GLU A 23 5.06 -18.08 9.65
C GLU A 23 4.04 -18.70 8.66
N PRO A 24 2.72 -18.48 8.83
CA PRO A 24 1.72 -19.01 7.91
C PRO A 24 1.91 -18.41 6.50
N GLU A 25 1.82 -19.26 5.47
CA GLU A 25 1.90 -18.84 4.07
C GLU A 25 0.82 -17.78 3.74
N PRO A 26 1.18 -16.61 3.20
CA PRO A 26 0.24 -15.55 2.91
C PRO A 26 -0.31 -15.69 1.47
N GLU A 27 -0.96 -16.81 1.15
CA GLU A 27 -1.70 -16.95 -0.11
C GLU A 27 -3.20 -17.07 0.16
N GLY A 28 -3.80 -15.96 0.57
CA GLY A 28 -5.25 -15.87 0.74
C GLY A 28 -5.78 -14.46 0.61
N GLN A 29 -6.96 -14.31 -0.01
CA GLN A 29 -7.77 -13.08 -0.02
C GLN A 29 -8.34 -12.70 1.37
N GLY A 30 -7.94 -13.45 2.42
CA GLY A 30 -8.28 -13.17 3.80
C GLY A 30 -7.63 -11.89 4.32
N SER A 31 -8.19 -11.36 5.39
CA SER A 31 -7.59 -10.31 6.20
C SER A 31 -6.29 -10.84 6.81
N GLU A 32 -5.17 -10.75 6.08
CA GLU A 32 -3.88 -10.71 6.75
C GLU A 32 -3.94 -9.62 7.82
N PRO A 33 -3.38 -9.86 9.01
CA PRO A 33 -3.04 -8.76 9.87
C PRO A 33 -2.06 -7.90 9.08
N THR A 34 -2.49 -6.70 8.67
CA THR A 34 -1.53 -5.63 8.36
C THR A 34 -0.54 -5.65 9.51
N ASN A 35 0.74 -5.94 9.26
CA ASN A 35 1.74 -6.03 10.32
C ASN A 35 2.06 -4.61 10.81
N THR A 36 1.08 -4.04 11.51
CA THR A 36 1.09 -2.72 12.12
C THR A 36 1.54 -2.81 13.56
N SER A 37 1.56 -4.00 14.15
CA SER A 37 2.07 -4.24 15.49
C SER A 37 3.60 -4.26 15.48
N GLN A 38 4.19 -3.41 16.30
CA GLN A 38 5.61 -3.39 16.62
C GLN A 38 5.77 -3.23 18.14
N ARG A 39 7.01 -3.16 18.65
CA ARG A 39 7.25 -2.86 20.07
C ARG A 39 6.97 -1.40 20.43
N ASN A 40 7.15 -0.51 19.45
CA ASN A 40 7.05 0.93 19.63
C ASN A 40 5.86 1.52 18.85
N TRP A 41 5.37 2.66 19.34
CA TRP A 41 4.60 3.57 18.50
C TRP A 41 5.53 4.19 17.46
N VAL A 42 5.18 4.05 16.19
CA VAL A 42 5.94 4.69 15.10
C VAL A 42 5.04 5.71 14.43
N SER A 43 5.53 6.95 14.32
CA SER A 43 4.82 8.02 13.64
C SER A 43 4.80 7.78 12.13
N LEU A 44 3.74 8.24 11.47
CA LEU A 44 3.63 8.15 10.02
C LEU A 44 4.72 8.95 9.27
N PRO A 45 5.10 10.18 9.70
CA PRO A 45 6.25 10.87 9.13
C PRO A 45 7.56 10.08 9.28
N ASP A 46 7.85 9.52 10.46
CA ASP A 46 9.09 8.77 10.66
C ASP A 46 9.14 7.52 9.80
N HIS A 47 8.07 6.73 9.82
CA HIS A 47 8.00 5.52 9.00
C HIS A 47 8.19 5.83 7.51
N SER A 48 7.51 6.86 6.99
CA SER A 48 7.64 7.27 5.59
C SER A 48 9.09 7.62 5.22
N ARG A 49 9.80 8.36 6.09
CA ARG A 49 11.23 8.69 5.89
C ARG A 49 12.12 7.46 5.97
N HIS A 50 11.86 6.54 6.89
CA HIS A 50 12.64 5.30 7.03
C HIS A 50 12.48 4.40 5.80
N VAL A 51 11.25 4.22 5.31
CA VAL A 51 10.97 3.44 4.10
C VAL A 51 11.59 4.07 2.87
N GLU A 52 11.50 5.40 2.71
CA GLU A 52 12.19 6.11 1.63
C GLU A 52 13.70 5.91 1.69
N ALA A 53 14.32 6.03 2.87
CA ALA A 53 15.76 5.84 3.04
C ALA A 53 16.19 4.42 2.62
N GLU A 54 15.45 3.38 3.04
CA GLU A 54 15.73 2.01 2.62
C GLU A 54 15.50 1.78 1.13
N ALA A 55 14.46 2.39 0.55
CA ALA A 55 14.19 2.33 -0.87
C ALA A 55 15.34 2.94 -1.67
N LEU A 56 15.85 4.12 -1.26
CA LEU A 56 16.99 4.77 -1.90
C LEU A 56 18.26 3.91 -1.84
N VAL A 57 18.54 3.24 -0.73
CA VAL A 57 19.67 2.30 -0.61
C VAL A 57 19.54 1.13 -1.60
N ILE A 58 18.34 0.56 -1.73
CA ILE A 58 18.08 -0.52 -2.69
C ILE A 58 18.23 0.01 -4.13
N LEU A 59 17.68 1.18 -4.41
CA LEU A 59 17.70 1.79 -5.74
C LEU A 59 19.11 2.21 -6.17
N GLU A 60 19.95 2.69 -5.25
CA GLU A 60 21.35 3.04 -5.55
C GLU A 60 22.11 1.83 -6.10
N ALA A 61 21.95 0.67 -5.44
CA ALA A 61 22.55 -0.60 -5.87
C ALA A 61 21.99 -1.15 -7.20
N LEU A 62 20.82 -0.68 -7.63
CA LEU A 62 20.12 -1.15 -8.82
C LEU A 62 19.99 -0.07 -9.91
N SER A 63 20.61 1.09 -9.70
CA SER A 63 20.33 2.30 -10.48
C SER A 63 20.58 2.14 -11.98
N GLU A 64 21.59 1.36 -12.36
CA GLU A 64 21.92 1.06 -13.76
C GLU A 64 20.85 0.22 -14.49
N GLN A 65 19.90 -0.38 -13.77
CA GLN A 65 18.85 -1.25 -14.33
C GLN A 65 17.55 -0.49 -14.67
N PHE A 66 17.46 0.79 -14.28
CA PHE A 66 16.22 1.55 -14.36
C PHE A 66 16.43 2.97 -14.86
N GLU A 67 15.48 3.45 -15.65
CA GLU A 67 15.41 4.84 -16.06
C GLU A 67 15.21 5.76 -14.84
N PRO A 68 15.74 7.00 -14.84
CA PRO A 68 15.59 7.93 -13.72
C PRO A 68 14.15 8.17 -13.28
N GLY A 69 13.19 8.14 -14.22
CA GLY A 69 11.76 8.26 -13.92
C GLY A 69 11.23 7.12 -13.05
N VAL A 70 11.68 5.89 -13.29
CA VAL A 70 11.28 4.71 -12.50
C VAL A 70 11.85 4.79 -11.09
N LEU A 71 13.11 5.21 -10.94
CA LEU A 71 13.73 5.43 -9.64
C LEU A 71 12.94 6.46 -8.82
N LYS A 72 12.54 7.57 -9.45
CA LYS A 72 11.70 8.59 -8.83
C LYS A 72 10.33 8.05 -8.43
N ALA A 73 9.69 7.24 -9.29
CA ALA A 73 8.40 6.63 -9.00
C ALA A 73 8.45 5.67 -7.81
N VAL A 74 9.52 4.87 -7.69
CA VAL A 74 9.73 3.97 -6.53
C VAL A 74 9.96 4.76 -5.24
N GLY A 75 10.79 5.81 -5.27
CA GLY A 75 11.02 6.66 -4.09
C GLY A 75 9.75 7.38 -3.63
N LEU A 76 8.96 7.87 -4.58
CA LEU A 76 7.66 8.47 -4.30
C LEU A 76 6.67 7.45 -3.73
N ALA A 77 6.65 6.23 -4.27
CA ALA A 77 5.82 5.16 -3.73
C ALA A 77 6.22 4.79 -2.30
N ALA A 78 7.51 4.71 -2.00
CA ALA A 78 8.03 4.48 -0.65
C ALA A 78 7.55 5.55 0.34
N LEU A 79 7.55 6.82 -0.05
CA LEU A 79 7.04 7.92 0.78
C LEU A 79 5.52 7.85 1.01
N TYR A 80 4.75 7.51 -0.03
CA TYR A 80 3.29 7.60 0.02
C TYR A 80 2.58 6.31 0.45
N HIS A 81 3.27 5.16 0.48
CA HIS A 81 2.61 3.84 0.62
C HIS A 81 1.63 3.76 1.80
N ASP A 82 1.95 4.44 2.90
CA ASP A 82 1.19 4.41 4.15
C ASP A 82 0.33 5.66 4.43
N VAL A 83 0.27 6.64 3.52
CA VAL A 83 -0.53 7.88 3.69
C VAL A 83 -1.99 7.57 4.06
N GLY A 84 -2.58 6.55 3.46
CA GLY A 84 -3.95 6.12 3.73
C GLY A 84 -4.18 5.62 5.16
N LYS A 85 -3.12 5.33 5.94
CA LYS A 85 -3.23 5.05 7.38
C LYS A 85 -3.65 6.30 8.16
N ALA A 86 -3.48 7.50 7.63
CA ALA A 86 -3.98 8.74 8.23
C ALA A 86 -5.51 8.81 8.31
N HIS A 87 -6.21 7.92 7.60
CA HIS A 87 -7.66 7.84 7.63
C HIS A 87 -8.18 7.63 9.07
N PRO A 88 -9.20 8.38 9.53
CA PRO A 88 -9.68 8.31 10.92
C PRO A 88 -9.96 6.90 11.44
N ALA A 89 -10.62 6.06 10.63
CA ALA A 89 -10.89 4.66 10.99
C ALA A 89 -9.62 3.80 11.17
N PHE A 90 -8.55 4.07 10.43
CA PHE A 90 -7.28 3.35 10.58
C PHE A 90 -6.51 3.86 11.79
N GLN A 91 -6.51 5.17 12.03
CA GLN A 91 -5.94 5.75 13.26
C GLN A 91 -6.65 5.25 14.52
N GLU A 92 -7.98 5.13 14.50
CA GLU A 92 -8.73 4.54 15.62
C GLU A 92 -8.29 3.09 15.90
N MET A 93 -8.11 2.29 14.85
CA MET A 93 -7.58 0.94 14.99
C MET A 93 -6.18 0.95 15.63
N LEU A 94 -5.23 1.74 15.09
CA LEU A 94 -3.86 1.80 15.62
C LEU A 94 -3.84 2.24 17.09
N ARG A 95 -4.62 3.25 17.45
CA ARG A 95 -4.69 3.78 18.82
C ARG A 95 -5.26 2.79 19.83
N LYS A 96 -6.09 1.82 19.40
CA LYS A 96 -6.54 0.69 20.23
C LYS A 96 -5.47 -0.41 20.38
N GLY A 97 -4.42 -0.37 19.56
CA GLY A 97 -3.35 -1.37 19.52
C GLY A 97 -2.24 -1.11 20.53
N GLY A 98 -2.55 -0.76 21.78
CA GLY A 98 -1.56 -0.50 22.81
C GLY A 98 -2.09 0.41 23.92
N GLU A 99 -1.24 0.69 24.91
CA GLU A 99 -1.55 1.61 25.99
C GLU A 99 -0.96 3.00 25.70
N SER A 100 -1.66 4.05 26.13
CA SER A 100 -1.19 5.45 26.07
C SER A 100 -0.64 5.88 24.69
N PRO A 101 -1.45 5.80 23.61
CA PRO A 101 -0.99 6.22 22.29
C PRO A 101 -0.63 7.72 22.27
N PRO A 102 0.45 8.14 21.60
CA PRO A 102 0.83 9.54 21.51
C PRO A 102 -0.33 10.45 21.03
N GLU A 103 -0.61 11.52 21.76
CA GLU A 103 -1.65 12.49 21.39
C GLU A 103 -1.20 13.37 20.22
N GLY A 104 -2.13 13.71 19.32
CA GLY A 104 -1.86 14.60 18.19
C GLY A 104 -0.95 14.03 17.07
N VAL A 105 -0.43 12.81 17.23
CA VAL A 105 0.46 12.17 16.25
C VAL A 105 -0.31 11.20 15.36
N LEU A 106 -0.10 11.28 14.04
CA LEU A 106 -0.54 10.23 13.11
C LEU A 106 0.43 9.05 13.20
N LEU A 107 -0.11 7.85 13.40
CA LEU A 107 0.67 6.64 13.62
C LEU A 107 0.74 5.81 12.32
N ALA A 108 1.88 5.16 12.07
CA ALA A 108 2.04 4.12 11.06
C ALA A 108 2.03 2.71 11.67
N LYS A 109 2.50 2.57 12.92
CA LYS A 109 2.59 1.32 13.67
C LYS A 109 2.15 1.54 15.13
N SER A 110 1.63 0.48 15.75
CA SER A 110 1.12 0.44 17.12
C SER A 110 1.85 -0.62 17.95
N GLN A 111 1.78 -0.56 19.29
CA GLN A 111 2.49 -1.51 20.17
C GLN A 111 1.89 -2.93 20.20
N GLY A 112 0.72 -3.08 19.60
CA GLY A 112 -0.11 -4.26 19.61
C GLY A 112 -1.13 -4.20 18.49
N ASN A 113 -1.95 -5.24 18.39
CA ASN A 113 -2.97 -5.35 17.35
C ASN A 113 -4.28 -4.69 17.79
N GLY A 114 -4.65 -3.60 17.12
CA GLY A 114 -6.01 -3.10 17.17
C GLY A 114 -6.94 -3.84 16.21
N ARG A 115 -8.25 -3.74 16.42
CA ARG A 115 -9.25 -4.33 15.53
C ARG A 115 -9.84 -3.27 14.59
N MET A 116 -9.77 -3.52 13.28
CA MET A 116 -10.46 -2.71 12.27
C MET A 116 -11.94 -3.07 12.23
N ASP A 117 -12.81 -2.11 12.58
CA ASP A 117 -14.26 -2.30 12.54
C ASP A 117 -14.84 -2.13 11.12
N ARG A 118 -14.12 -1.45 10.22
CA ARG A 118 -14.51 -1.31 8.81
C ARG A 118 -14.09 -2.52 7.98
N ARG A 119 -15.08 -3.25 7.46
CA ARG A 119 -14.84 -4.40 6.58
C ARG A 119 -14.09 -3.99 5.31
N HIS A 120 -13.18 -4.86 4.89
CA HIS A 120 -12.40 -4.74 3.65
C HIS A 120 -11.60 -3.45 3.51
N PHE A 121 -11.40 -2.67 4.58
CA PHE A 121 -10.62 -1.43 4.55
C PHE A 121 -9.18 -1.72 4.06
N ARG A 122 -8.72 -0.91 3.12
CA ARG A 122 -7.39 -1.01 2.49
C ARG A 122 -6.73 0.37 2.46
N HIS A 123 -5.84 0.64 3.41
CA HIS A 123 -5.08 1.88 3.45
C HIS A 123 -4.32 2.15 2.14
N GLU A 124 -3.90 1.11 1.43
CA GLU A 124 -3.22 1.16 0.15
C GLU A 124 -4.03 1.89 -0.93
N LEU A 125 -5.35 1.69 -0.94
CA LEU A 125 -6.24 2.41 -1.86
C LEU A 125 -6.29 3.89 -1.48
N GLY A 126 -6.46 4.20 -0.19
CA GLY A 126 -6.44 5.58 0.29
C GLY A 126 -5.12 6.31 -0.02
N SER A 127 -3.99 5.62 0.14
CA SER A 127 -2.66 6.14 -0.21
C SER A 127 -2.55 6.46 -1.70
N ALA A 128 -3.00 5.56 -2.57
CA ALA A 128 -2.95 5.77 -4.01
C ALA A 128 -3.86 6.92 -4.45
N MET A 129 -5.06 7.02 -3.86
CA MET A 129 -5.98 8.13 -4.13
C MET A 129 -5.42 9.47 -3.65
N ALA A 130 -4.75 9.49 -2.48
CA ALA A 130 -4.08 10.68 -1.99
C ALA A 130 -3.02 11.14 -2.99
N LEU A 131 -2.15 10.24 -3.43
CA LEU A 131 -1.12 10.53 -4.44
C LEU A 131 -1.73 11.07 -5.74
N LEU A 132 -2.80 10.44 -6.24
CA LEU A 132 -3.45 10.84 -7.49
C LEU A 132 -4.21 12.16 -7.37
N GLY A 133 -4.70 12.50 -6.18
CA GLY A 133 -5.34 13.78 -5.87
C GLY A 133 -4.40 14.99 -5.99
N HIS A 134 -3.09 14.77 -6.01
CA HIS A 134 -2.09 15.83 -6.14
C HIS A 134 -1.62 16.00 -7.59
N ALA A 135 -2.13 17.04 -8.26
CA ALA A 135 -1.88 17.32 -9.68
C ALA A 135 -0.40 17.46 -10.08
N HIS A 136 0.49 17.81 -9.13
CA HIS A 136 1.94 17.91 -9.38
C HIS A 136 2.65 16.54 -9.41
N VAL A 137 1.94 15.47 -9.02
CA VAL A 137 2.47 14.11 -8.97
C VAL A 137 1.79 13.20 -10.00
N SER A 138 0.54 13.47 -10.38
CA SER A 138 -0.36 12.47 -10.98
C SER A 138 -0.72 12.66 -12.46
N THR A 139 0.07 13.42 -13.21
CA THR A 139 -0.27 13.79 -14.60
C THR A 139 0.49 13.04 -15.68
N ASP A 140 1.50 12.24 -15.34
CA ASP A 140 2.28 11.44 -16.29
C ASP A 140 2.29 9.94 -15.91
N ASP A 141 2.90 9.12 -16.78
CA ASP A 141 3.00 7.67 -16.57
C ASP A 141 3.88 7.30 -15.37
N MET A 142 4.77 8.19 -14.92
CA MET A 142 5.57 7.96 -13.70
C MET A 142 4.74 8.16 -12.44
N GLY A 143 3.82 9.13 -12.45
CA GLY A 143 2.80 9.30 -11.42
C GLY A 143 1.88 8.09 -11.31
N ASP A 144 1.51 7.51 -12.45
CA ASP A 144 0.73 6.27 -12.50
C ASP A 144 1.49 5.08 -11.98
N LEU A 145 2.76 4.94 -12.35
CA LEU A 145 3.62 3.90 -11.81
C LEU A 145 3.75 4.04 -10.29
N ALA A 146 3.98 5.24 -9.77
CA ALA A 146 4.06 5.48 -8.33
C ALA A 146 2.73 5.11 -7.63
N ALA A 147 1.58 5.53 -8.17
CA ALA A 147 0.27 5.19 -7.62
C ALA A 147 -0.01 3.68 -7.65
N TYR A 148 0.37 3.01 -8.73
CA TYR A 148 0.27 1.56 -8.87
C TYR A 148 1.10 0.85 -7.79
N LEU A 149 2.36 1.25 -7.60
CA LEU A 149 3.24 0.66 -6.59
C LEU A 149 2.72 0.91 -5.17
N VAL A 150 2.17 2.11 -4.90
CA VAL A 150 1.50 2.43 -3.64
C VAL A 150 0.29 1.53 -3.41
N ALA A 151 -0.57 1.29 -4.41
CA ALA A 151 -1.72 0.43 -4.22
C ALA A 151 -1.32 -1.05 -4.05
N ALA A 152 -0.30 -1.48 -4.77
CA ALA A 152 0.12 -2.87 -4.85
C ALA A 152 1.12 -3.31 -3.77
N HIS A 153 1.53 -2.45 -2.83
CA HIS A 153 2.61 -2.78 -1.88
C HIS A 153 2.29 -3.91 -0.87
N HIS A 154 1.02 -4.29 -0.70
CA HIS A 154 0.58 -5.54 -0.01
C HIS A 154 0.08 -6.63 -0.99
N GLY A 155 0.26 -6.46 -2.30
CA GLY A 155 -0.06 -7.41 -3.34
C GLY A 155 -1.56 -7.55 -3.70
N LYS A 156 -2.43 -6.75 -3.08
CA LYS A 156 -3.91 -6.93 -3.15
C LYS A 156 -4.60 -6.01 -4.14
N VAL A 157 -4.17 -4.75 -4.25
CA VAL A 157 -4.76 -3.76 -5.16
C VAL A 157 -3.88 -3.64 -6.40
N ARG A 158 -4.14 -4.50 -7.40
CA ARG A 158 -3.49 -4.47 -8.73
C ARG A 158 -4.49 -4.01 -9.79
N LEU A 159 -4.94 -4.91 -10.68
CA LEU A 159 -5.77 -4.54 -11.83
C LEU A 159 -7.22 -4.13 -11.50
N GLY A 160 -7.81 -4.70 -10.45
CA GLY A 160 -9.23 -4.51 -10.15
C GLY A 160 -9.45 -3.91 -8.78
N ILE A 161 -9.97 -2.68 -8.72
CA ILE A 161 -10.64 -2.20 -7.52
C ILE A 161 -12.10 -2.63 -7.64
N ARG A 162 -12.46 -3.71 -6.95
CA ARG A 162 -13.83 -4.25 -6.96
C ARG A 162 -14.39 -4.26 -5.54
N SER A 163 -15.68 -4.03 -5.41
CA SER A 163 -16.40 -4.38 -4.18
C SER A 163 -16.35 -5.90 -4.02
N LEU A 164 -15.88 -6.38 -2.86
CA LEU A 164 -15.81 -7.81 -2.58
C LEU A 164 -17.22 -8.33 -2.20
N PRO A 165 -17.71 -9.44 -2.80
CA PRO A 165 -18.96 -10.05 -2.36
C PRO A 165 -18.76 -10.71 -0.99
N GLY A 166 -19.38 -10.16 0.05
CA GLY A 166 -19.26 -10.68 1.41
C GLY A 166 -20.31 -10.20 2.41
N ALA A 167 -21.19 -9.27 2.05
CA ALA A 167 -22.34 -8.92 2.89
C ALA A 167 -23.34 -10.08 2.89
N ARG A 168 -23.22 -10.98 3.87
CA ARG A 168 -24.33 -11.85 4.26
C ARG A 168 -25.51 -10.92 4.50
N LYS A 169 -26.60 -11.09 3.75
CA LYS A 169 -27.86 -10.37 3.98
C LYS A 169 -28.33 -10.70 5.40
N SER A 170 -27.98 -9.88 6.38
CA SER A 170 -28.69 -9.90 7.66
C SER A 170 -30.07 -9.33 7.38
N ASN A 171 -31.08 -10.20 7.37
CA ASN A 171 -32.48 -9.79 7.39
C ASN A 171 -32.77 -9.12 8.74
N LYS A 172 -32.44 -7.84 8.82
CA LYS A 172 -32.98 -6.78 9.68
C LYS A 172 -31.98 -5.64 9.62
N ASP A 173 -32.52 -4.46 9.34
CA ASP A 173 -31.86 -3.17 9.25
C ASP A 173 -31.22 -2.85 7.89
N SER A 174 -31.72 -1.74 7.33
CA SER A 174 -31.29 -1.01 6.14
C SER A 174 -29.84 -1.28 5.70
N ASN A 175 -29.75 -1.86 4.50
CA ASN A 175 -28.57 -2.19 3.70
C ASN A 175 -27.42 -1.14 3.73
N PRO A 176 -26.28 -1.38 4.42
CA PRO A 176 -25.19 -0.39 4.50
C PRO A 176 -23.89 -0.73 3.72
N ASP A 177 -23.80 -1.84 2.98
CA ASP A 177 -22.51 -2.32 2.42
C ASP A 177 -22.42 -2.30 0.87
N VAL A 178 -23.42 -1.76 0.17
CA VAL A 178 -23.41 -1.75 -1.32
C VAL A 178 -22.64 -0.59 -1.93
N ASP A 179 -22.38 0.47 -1.16
CA ASP A 179 -21.75 1.71 -1.66
C ASP A 179 -20.31 1.87 -1.13
N ARG A 180 -19.62 0.75 -0.92
CA ARG A 180 -18.22 0.76 -0.51
C ARG A 180 -17.31 0.05 -1.48
N LEU A 181 -16.14 0.66 -1.68
CA LEU A 181 -15.05 0.15 -2.48
C LEU A 181 -13.83 -0.02 -1.59
N LEU A 182 -13.48 -1.28 -1.28
CA LEU A 182 -12.39 -1.62 -0.35
C LEU A 182 -12.44 -0.82 0.98
N GLY A 183 -13.66 -0.66 1.53
CA GLY A 183 -13.92 0.01 2.81
C GLY A 183 -14.18 1.52 2.72
N TYR A 184 -14.00 2.15 1.56
CA TYR A 184 -14.27 3.59 1.33
C TYR A 184 -15.64 3.82 0.71
N ARG A 185 -16.35 4.86 1.14
CA ARG A 185 -17.63 5.27 0.54
C ARG A 185 -17.45 5.81 -0.88
N VAL A 186 -18.36 5.46 -1.79
CA VAL A 186 -18.30 5.90 -3.19
C VAL A 186 -19.20 7.11 -3.44
N SER A 187 -20.41 7.16 -2.85
CA SER A 187 -21.34 8.28 -3.03
C SER A 187 -21.07 9.48 -2.11
N ASP A 188 -20.29 9.29 -1.05
CA ASP A 188 -19.91 10.31 -0.07
C ASP A 188 -18.39 10.27 0.14
N PRO A 189 -17.61 11.03 -0.66
CA PRO A 189 -16.15 10.99 -0.65
C PRO A 189 -15.59 11.25 0.76
N GLU A 190 -14.69 10.37 1.19
CA GLU A 190 -14.03 10.49 2.49
C GLU A 190 -12.75 11.33 2.36
N THR A 191 -12.35 12.03 3.42
CA THR A 191 -11.14 12.88 3.43
C THR A 191 -10.04 12.28 4.30
N LEU A 192 -8.79 12.46 3.86
CA LEU A 192 -7.62 12.31 4.72
C LEU A 192 -7.25 13.68 5.28
N PRO A 193 -6.90 13.77 6.58
CA PRO A 193 -6.34 14.99 7.13
C PRO A 193 -4.99 15.32 6.47
N PRO A 194 -4.45 16.53 6.66
CA PRO A 194 -3.09 16.83 6.25
C PRO A 194 -2.10 15.83 6.87
N VAL A 195 -1.16 15.35 6.07
CA VAL A 195 -0.16 14.35 6.47
C VAL A 195 1.23 14.88 6.21
N ASP A 196 2.06 14.96 7.25
CA ASP A 196 3.49 15.22 7.10
C ASP A 196 4.20 13.89 6.76
N LEU A 197 4.90 13.83 5.64
CA LEU A 197 5.73 12.68 5.24
C LEU A 197 7.20 12.86 5.60
N GLY A 198 7.50 13.92 6.36
CA GLY A 198 8.84 14.32 6.72
C GLY A 198 9.55 15.13 5.64
N LYS A 199 10.73 15.64 5.97
CA LYS A 199 11.59 16.45 5.06
C LYS A 199 10.88 17.68 4.46
N GLY A 200 9.84 18.19 5.13
CA GLY A 200 9.05 19.33 4.65
C GLY A 200 8.01 18.99 3.58
N LEU A 201 7.77 17.71 3.30
CA LEU A 201 6.73 17.26 2.39
C LEU A 201 5.40 17.12 3.14
N LEU A 202 4.54 18.12 2.99
CA LEU A 202 3.18 18.10 3.52
C LEU A 202 2.19 17.70 2.43
N VAL A 203 1.53 16.57 2.63
CA VAL A 203 0.32 16.19 1.90
C VAL A 203 -0.83 17.00 2.48
N PRO A 204 -1.48 17.92 1.74
CA PRO A 204 -2.62 18.67 2.24
C PRO A 204 -3.82 17.74 2.48
N GLU A 205 -4.84 18.27 3.15
CA GLU A 205 -6.13 17.57 3.25
C GLU A 205 -6.59 17.11 1.86
N THR A 206 -6.91 15.83 1.74
CA THR A 206 -7.16 15.21 0.43
C THR A 206 -8.48 14.47 0.44
N THR A 207 -9.37 14.86 -0.48
CA THR A 207 -10.61 14.11 -0.74
C THR A 207 -10.29 12.88 -1.59
N LEU A 208 -10.68 11.71 -1.10
CA LEU A 208 -10.42 10.44 -1.76
C LEU A 208 -11.49 10.16 -2.82
N ASP A 209 -11.14 10.46 -4.07
CA ASP A 209 -12.04 10.30 -5.21
C ASP A 209 -12.10 8.84 -5.68
N MET A 210 -13.13 8.13 -5.23
CA MET A 210 -13.37 6.72 -5.61
C MET A 210 -13.95 6.56 -7.02
N SER A 211 -14.29 7.65 -7.73
CA SER A 211 -14.80 7.57 -9.11
C SER A 211 -13.78 6.96 -10.07
N ILE A 212 -12.49 7.06 -9.77
CA ILE A 212 -11.40 6.51 -10.60
C ILE A 212 -11.48 5.00 -10.80
N ALA A 213 -12.17 4.29 -9.92
CA ALA A 213 -12.41 2.86 -10.07
C ALA A 213 -13.46 2.53 -11.13
N ARG A 214 -14.24 3.52 -11.58
CA ARG A 214 -15.23 3.38 -12.66
C ARG A 214 -14.58 3.72 -14.00
N MET A 215 -14.91 2.92 -15.01
CA MET A 215 -14.45 3.17 -16.39
C MET A 215 -15.41 4.11 -17.11
N GLY A 216 -14.87 5.05 -17.90
CA GLY A 216 -15.61 5.78 -18.93
C GLY A 216 -16.57 6.86 -18.44
N MET A 217 -16.40 7.38 -17.23
CA MET A 217 -17.28 8.45 -16.69
C MET A 217 -16.68 9.86 -16.81
N ASP A 218 -15.35 10.01 -16.82
CA ASP A 218 -14.66 11.31 -16.78
C ASP A 218 -13.53 11.41 -17.82
N GLU A 219 -13.04 12.62 -18.10
CA GLU A 219 -11.84 12.88 -18.93
C GLU A 219 -10.53 12.36 -18.30
N ARG A 220 -10.58 11.89 -17.04
CA ARG A 220 -9.43 11.37 -16.30
C ARG A 220 -9.27 9.87 -16.56
N ARG A 221 -8.02 9.41 -16.72
CA ARG A 221 -7.70 7.98 -16.86
C ARG A 221 -8.21 7.19 -15.65
N SER A 222 -8.99 6.13 -15.91
CA SER A 222 -9.49 5.22 -14.87
C SER A 222 -8.35 4.37 -14.27
N TRP A 223 -8.55 3.79 -13.10
CA TRP A 223 -7.55 2.91 -12.47
C TRP A 223 -7.19 1.71 -13.35
N LEU A 224 -8.21 1.10 -13.97
CA LEU A 224 -8.00 -0.04 -14.86
C LEU A 224 -7.20 0.36 -16.10
N GLU A 225 -7.49 1.51 -16.70
CA GLU A 225 -6.73 2.05 -17.82
C GLU A 225 -5.26 2.28 -17.43
N ARG A 226 -5.00 2.99 -16.34
CA ARG A 226 -3.63 3.22 -15.81
C ARG A 226 -2.89 1.90 -15.60
N SER A 227 -3.54 0.95 -14.95
CA SER A 227 -2.94 -0.36 -14.64
C SER A 227 -2.65 -1.18 -15.90
N LEU A 228 -3.52 -1.13 -16.90
CA LEU A 228 -3.32 -1.84 -18.17
C LEU A 228 -2.20 -1.20 -19.00
N THR A 229 -2.12 0.13 -19.04
CA THR A 229 -1.02 0.85 -19.70
C THR A 229 0.33 0.47 -19.08
N LEU A 230 0.41 0.43 -17.75
CA LEU A 230 1.63 0.01 -17.04
C LEU A 230 1.96 -1.46 -17.31
N LEU A 231 0.95 -2.33 -17.36
CA LEU A 231 1.14 -3.75 -17.67
C LEU A 231 1.65 -3.95 -19.09
N GLU A 232 1.17 -3.18 -20.06
CA GLU A 232 1.64 -3.19 -21.44
C GLU A 232 3.09 -2.68 -21.54
N GLN A 233 3.42 -1.61 -20.82
CA GLN A 233 4.73 -0.98 -20.88
C GLN A 233 5.83 -1.78 -20.17
N TYR A 234 5.55 -2.30 -18.97
CA TYR A 234 6.55 -2.92 -18.10
C TYR A 234 6.44 -4.45 -18.06
N GLY A 235 5.27 -5.00 -18.38
CA GLY A 235 4.98 -6.41 -18.17
C GLY A 235 4.81 -6.77 -16.69
N PRO A 236 4.25 -7.96 -16.40
CA PRO A 236 3.91 -8.36 -15.04
C PRO A 236 5.14 -8.54 -14.14
N PHE A 237 6.26 -9.05 -14.69
CA PHE A 237 7.46 -9.34 -13.91
C PHE A 237 8.20 -8.08 -13.47
N ARG A 238 8.28 -7.05 -14.32
CA ARG A 238 8.94 -5.81 -13.95
C ARG A 238 8.12 -5.03 -12.93
N LEU A 239 6.79 -5.00 -13.09
CA LEU A 239 5.90 -4.43 -12.07
C LEU A 239 6.04 -5.18 -10.73
N ALA A 240 5.99 -6.51 -10.73
CA ALA A 240 6.20 -7.30 -9.52
C ALA A 240 7.57 -7.06 -8.88
N TYR A 241 8.62 -6.87 -9.70
CA TYR A 241 9.95 -6.55 -9.19
C TYR A 241 9.99 -5.17 -8.51
N LEU A 242 9.37 -4.16 -9.10
CA LEU A 242 9.25 -2.83 -8.50
C LEU A 242 8.38 -2.85 -7.23
N GLU A 243 7.27 -3.61 -7.22
CA GLU A 243 6.46 -3.87 -6.03
C GLU A 243 7.31 -4.47 -4.90
N ALA A 244 8.15 -5.46 -5.23
CA ALA A 244 9.03 -6.12 -4.28
C ALA A 244 10.10 -5.19 -3.70
N ILE A 245 10.59 -4.21 -4.46
CA ILE A 245 11.53 -3.20 -3.95
C ILE A 245 10.87 -2.34 -2.87
N VAL A 246 9.66 -1.81 -3.13
CA VAL A 246 8.92 -1.01 -2.14
C VAL A 246 8.62 -1.85 -0.89
N ARG A 247 8.18 -3.10 -1.08
CA ARG A 247 7.92 -4.02 0.03
C ARG A 247 9.17 -4.34 0.84
N ALA A 248 10.30 -4.57 0.18
CA ALA A 248 11.58 -4.83 0.85
C ALA A 248 12.04 -3.62 1.67
N ALA A 249 11.83 -2.40 1.15
CA ALA A 249 12.12 -1.17 1.87
C ALA A 249 11.27 -1.03 3.14
N ASP A 250 9.95 -1.25 3.07
CA ASP A 250 9.05 -1.23 4.24
C ASP A 250 9.46 -2.27 5.30
N MET A 251 9.80 -3.48 4.86
CA MET A 251 10.25 -4.53 5.77
C MET A 251 11.59 -4.19 6.45
N ARG A 252 12.55 -3.62 5.74
CA ARG A 252 13.84 -3.19 6.31
C ARG A 252 13.67 -2.05 7.30
N ALA A 253 12.86 -1.05 6.97
CA ALA A 253 12.55 0.06 7.87
C ALA A 253 11.86 -0.45 9.14
N SER A 254 10.83 -1.29 8.97
CA SER A 254 10.12 -1.91 10.10
C SER A 254 11.02 -2.74 11.01
N ALA A 255 12.03 -3.42 10.46
CA ALA A 255 13.00 -4.17 11.25
C ALA A 255 13.89 -3.24 12.09
N LYS A 256 14.41 -2.16 11.48
CA LYS A 256 15.25 -1.17 12.19
C LYS A 256 14.50 -0.44 13.30
N GLU A 257 13.25 -0.05 13.04
CA GLU A 257 12.36 0.57 14.06
C GLU A 257 12.16 -0.33 15.29
N GLN A 258 12.17 -1.65 15.10
CA GLN A 258 12.10 -2.61 16.20
C GLN A 258 13.43 -2.77 16.93
N GLU A 259 14.56 -2.65 16.25
CA GLU A 259 15.89 -2.75 16.88
C GLU A 259 16.19 -1.54 17.76
N GLU A 260 15.85 -0.34 17.30
CA GLU A 260 16.00 0.92 18.05
C GLU A 260 15.20 0.96 19.36
N SER A 261 14.24 0.04 19.54
CA SER A 261 13.48 -0.15 20.80
C SER A 261 14.27 -0.83 21.93
N THR A 262 15.42 -1.42 21.62
CA THR A 262 16.15 -2.32 22.55
C THR A 262 17.29 -1.61 23.30
N VAL A 263 17.46 -0.29 23.14
CA VAL A 263 18.54 0.51 23.74
C VAL A 263 18.01 1.43 24.85
#